data_AF-A0A8X6HQU7-F1
#
_entry.id   AF-A0A8X6HQU7-F1
#
_cell.length_a   1.000
_cell.length_b   1.000
_cell.length_c   1.000
_cell.angle_alpha   90.00
_cell.angle_beta   90.00
_cell.angle_gamma   90.00
#
_symmetry.space_group_name_H-M   'P 1'
#
loop_
_entity.id
_entity.type
_entity.pdbx_description
1 polymer ?
#
loop_
_entity_poly.entity_id
_entity_poly.type
_entity_poly.pdbx_seq_one_letter_code
_entity_poly.pdbx_strand_id
1 'polypeptide(L)'
;MQVIKILDTGERQSQIGAALNLATSTIRTILQNKEKILSSTTATTTSSATRITRYRNNTIEEIGKRLFISTSRLTMKLNAIYHQANLL
;
A
#
# COMPACT_ATOMS: atom_id res chain seq x y z
N MET A 1 15.78 -6.61 3.06
CA MET A 1 15.92 -7.50 4.24
C MET A 1 16.27 -8.96 3.94
N GLN A 2 16.25 -9.46 2.69
CA GLN A 2 16.53 -10.88 2.40
C GLN A 2 17.92 -11.34 2.90
N VAL A 3 18.98 -10.55 2.67
CA VAL A 3 20.33 -10.84 3.19
C VAL A 3 20.33 -11.05 4.72
N ILE A 4 19.66 -10.18 5.48
CA ILE A 4 19.59 -10.28 6.94
C ILE A 4 18.74 -11.48 7.37
N LYS A 5 17.61 -11.75 6.69
CA LYS A 5 16.75 -12.91 6.97
C LYS A 5 17.49 -14.24 6.75
N ILE A 6 18.29 -14.33 5.69
CA ILE A 6 19.07 -15.55 5.35
C ILE A 6 20.30 -15.69 6.28
N LEU A 7 20.89 -14.59 6.74
CA LEU A 7 21.92 -14.64 7.78
C LEU A 7 21.37 -15.14 9.11
N ASP A 8 20.16 -14.72 9.49
CA ASP A 8 19.51 -15.14 10.73
C ASP A 8 19.16 -16.64 10.75
N THR A 9 19.09 -17.30 9.58
CA THR A 9 18.96 -18.78 9.48
C THR A 9 20.29 -19.52 9.59
N GLY A 10 21.41 -18.81 9.80
CA GLY A 10 22.73 -19.40 10.01
C GLY A 10 23.54 -19.70 8.73
N GLU A 11 23.10 -19.21 7.57
CA GLU A 11 23.85 -19.39 6.32
C GLU A 11 25.16 -18.58 6.31
N ARG A 12 26.19 -19.14 5.67
CA ARG A 12 27.49 -18.47 5.54
C ARG A 12 27.41 -17.32 4.54
N GLN A 13 28.10 -16.22 4.81
CA GLN A 13 28.16 -15.04 3.93
C GLN A 13 28.53 -15.36 2.48
N SER A 14 29.41 -16.33 2.25
CA SER A 14 29.80 -16.76 0.90
C SER A 14 28.65 -17.43 0.13
N GLN A 15 27.81 -18.20 0.81
CA GLN A 15 26.64 -18.86 0.21
C GLN A 15 25.57 -17.83 -0.15
N ILE A 16 25.35 -16.85 0.74
CA ILE A 16 24.44 -15.74 0.51
C ILE A 16 24.92 -14.85 -0.64
N GLY A 17 26.24 -14.62 -0.72
CA GLY A 17 26.86 -13.87 -1.82
C GLY A 17 26.66 -14.56 -3.15
N ALA A 18 26.86 -15.89 -3.21
CA ALA A 18 26.60 -16.67 -4.40
C ALA A 18 25.10 -16.68 -4.79
N ALA A 19 24.21 -16.88 -3.81
CA ALA A 19 22.77 -16.98 -4.05
C ALA A 19 22.14 -15.66 -4.52
N LEU A 20 22.62 -14.53 -4.00
CA LEU A 20 22.08 -13.20 -4.32
C LEU A 20 22.94 -12.44 -5.34
N ASN A 21 23.99 -13.07 -5.87
CA ASN A 21 24.99 -12.46 -6.74
C ASN A 21 25.56 -11.15 -6.15
N LEU A 22 25.92 -11.18 -4.87
CA LEU A 22 26.47 -10.06 -4.12
C LEU A 22 27.92 -10.32 -3.74
N ALA A 23 28.76 -9.29 -3.84
CA ALA A 23 30.12 -9.36 -3.32
C ALA A 23 30.12 -9.51 -1.80
N THR A 24 31.09 -10.24 -1.27
CA THR A 24 31.27 -10.42 0.18
C THR A 24 31.44 -9.09 0.91
N SER A 25 32.06 -8.09 0.27
CA SER A 25 32.17 -6.72 0.79
C SER A 25 30.80 -6.08 1.00
N THR A 26 29.89 -6.23 0.04
CA THR A 26 28.51 -5.73 0.14
C THR A 26 27.76 -6.39 1.30
N ILE A 27 27.89 -7.71 1.45
CA ILE A 27 27.28 -8.44 2.59
C ILE A 27 27.84 -7.93 3.92
N ARG A 28 29.15 -7.71 4.01
CA ARG A 28 29.81 -7.16 5.19
C ARG A 28 29.28 -5.76 5.53
N THR A 29 29.12 -4.89 4.55
CA THR A 29 28.57 -3.54 4.75
C THR A 29 27.11 -3.61 5.22
N ILE A 30 26.30 -4.50 4.65
CA ILE A 30 24.91 -4.69 5.10
C ILE A 30 24.87 -5.16 6.56
N LEU A 31 25.75 -6.08 6.94
CA LEU A 31 25.87 -6.57 8.32
C LEU A 31 26.27 -5.46 9.30
N GLN A 32 27.27 -4.65 8.96
CA GLN A 32 27.69 -3.52 9.79
C GLN A 32 26.56 -2.50 10.00
N ASN A 33 25.61 -2.41 9.06
CA ASN A 33 24.49 -1.48 9.12
C ASN A 33 23.16 -2.16 9.46
N LYS A 34 23.16 -3.42 9.91
CA LYS A 34 21.96 -4.24 10.14
C LYS A 34 20.89 -3.51 10.95
N GLU A 35 21.26 -2.98 12.11
CA GLU A 35 20.33 -2.31 13.02
C GLU A 35 19.73 -1.04 12.41
N LYS A 36 20.55 -0.23 11.72
CA LYS A 36 20.09 0.98 11.04
C LYS A 36 19.11 0.66 9.90
N ILE A 37 19.41 -0.40 9.13
CA ILE A 37 18.55 -0.88 8.04
C ILE A 37 17.22 -1.41 8.59
N LEU A 38 17.25 -2.16 9.69
CA LEU A 38 16.04 -2.68 10.34
C LEU A 38 15.13 -1.55 10.81
N SER A 39 15.69 -0.57 11.53
CA SER A 39 14.96 0.59 12.05
C SER A 39 14.42 1.51 10.94
N SER A 40 15.16 1.68 9.84
CA SER A 40 14.67 2.47 8.70
C SER A 40 13.59 1.74 7.90
N THR A 41 13.73 0.42 7.72
CA THR A 41 12.75 -0.40 6.97
C THR A 41 11.37 -0.34 7.61
N THR A 42 11.29 -0.50 8.94
CA THR A 42 10.00 -0.45 9.67
C THR A 42 9.34 0.92 9.55
N ALA A 43 10.12 2.00 9.66
CA ALA A 43 9.62 3.37 9.48
C ALA A 43 9.10 3.61 8.05
N THR A 44 9.84 3.18 7.03
CA THR A 44 9.44 3.32 5.62
C THR A 44 8.21 2.50 5.27
N THR A 45 8.11 1.25 5.76
CA THR A 45 6.93 0.39 5.55
C THR A 45 5.68 1.01 6.19
N THR A 46 5.80 1.50 7.42
CA THR A 46 4.68 2.14 8.15
C THR A 46 4.21 3.42 7.45
N SER A 47 5.14 4.27 7.02
CA SER A 47 4.83 5.49 6.27
C SER A 47 4.14 5.18 4.93
N SER A 48 4.64 4.18 4.19
CA SER A 48 4.05 3.75 2.93
C SER A 48 2.65 3.17 3.11
N ALA A 49 2.45 2.31 4.12
CA ALA A 49 1.15 1.74 4.45
C ALA A 49 0.13 2.83 4.86
N THR A 50 0.58 3.81 5.64
CA THR A 50 -0.24 4.97 6.04
C THR A 50 -0.65 5.80 4.82
N ARG A 51 0.30 6.06 3.90
CA ARG A 51 0.04 6.79 2.66
C ARG A 51 -0.97 6.06 1.77
N ILE A 52 -0.82 4.74 1.61
CA ILE A 52 -1.74 3.90 0.83
C ILE A 52 -3.14 3.92 1.45
N THR A 53 -3.24 3.76 2.77
CA THR A 53 -4.53 3.78 3.48
C THR A 53 -5.24 5.11 3.31
N ARG A 54 -4.53 6.23 3.51
CA ARG A 54 -5.08 7.58 3.29
C ARG A 54 -5.56 7.78 1.85
N TYR A 55 -4.76 7.37 0.87
CA TYR A 55 -5.13 7.48 -0.54
C TYR A 55 -6.41 6.70 -0.85
N ARG A 56 -6.51 5.45 -0.39
CA ARG A 56 -7.70 4.62 -0.57
C ARG A 56 -8.95 5.25 0.07
N ASN A 57 -8.82 5.80 1.28
CA ASN A 57 -9.95 6.46 1.94
C ASN A 57 -10.46 7.64 1.12
N ASN A 58 -9.55 8.50 0.64
CA ASN A 58 -9.92 9.64 -0.20
C ASN A 58 -10.61 9.19 -1.50
N THR A 59 -10.10 8.15 -2.14
CA THR A 59 -10.71 7.59 -3.37
C THR A 59 -12.10 7.04 -3.10
N ILE A 60 -12.28 6.28 -2.01
CA ILE A 60 -13.58 5.70 -1.64
C ILE A 60 -14.58 6.80 -1.29
N GLU A 61 -14.15 7.84 -0.56
CA GLU A 61 -15.00 8.98 -0.22
C GLU A 61 -15.48 9.73 -1.47
N GLU A 62 -14.57 10.00 -2.41
CA GLU A 62 -14.90 10.65 -3.68
C GLU A 62 -15.87 9.82 -4.52
N ILE A 63 -15.65 8.51 -4.60
CA ILE A 63 -16.56 7.57 -5.26
C ILE A 63 -17.94 7.62 -4.58
N GLY A 64 -17.99 7.55 -3.25
CA GLY A 64 -19.22 7.61 -2.46
C GLY A 64 -20.01 8.90 -2.73
N LYS A 65 -19.34 10.06 -2.76
CA LYS A 65 -19.95 11.35 -3.09
C LYS A 65 -20.56 11.35 -4.49
N ARG A 66 -19.83 10.85 -5.50
CA ARG A 66 -20.33 10.78 -6.88
C ARG A 66 -21.54 9.86 -7.03
N LEU A 67 -21.50 8.70 -6.37
CA LEU A 67 -22.62 7.77 -6.35
C LEU A 67 -23.84 8.38 -5.67
N PHE A 68 -23.66 9.05 -4.54
CA PHE A 68 -24.74 9.73 -3.83
C PHE A 68 -25.41 10.81 -4.69
N ILE A 69 -24.61 11.65 -5.37
CA ILE A 69 -25.13 12.69 -6.27
C ILE A 69 -25.90 12.07 -7.44
N SER A 70 -25.33 11.04 -8.07
CA SER A 70 -25.96 10.36 -9.21
C SER A 70 -27.31 9.74 -8.83
N THR A 71 -27.34 9.01 -7.72
CA THR A 71 -28.56 8.36 -7.20
C THR A 71 -29.61 9.39 -6.81
N SER A 72 -29.24 10.46 -6.10
CA SER A 72 -30.15 11.55 -5.74
C SER A 72 -30.79 12.19 -6.98
N ARG A 73 -29.99 12.45 -8.02
CA ARG A 73 -30.49 12.99 -9.29
C ARG A 73 -31.46 12.04 -9.99
N LEU A 74 -31.19 10.73 -9.99
CA LEU A 74 -32.10 9.73 -10.55
C LEU A 74 -33.43 9.70 -9.78
N THR A 75 -33.38 9.73 -8.45
CA THR A 75 -34.58 9.77 -7.60
C THR A 75 -35.43 11.00 -7.89
N MET A 76 -34.83 12.19 -8.03
CA MET A 76 -35.57 13.40 -8.38
C MET A 76 -36.27 13.29 -9.75
N LYS A 77 -35.57 12.75 -10.76
CA LYS A 77 -36.15 12.53 -12.09
C LYS A 77 -37.31 11.56 -12.05
N LEU A 78 -37.17 10.46 -11.30
CA LEU A 78 -38.21 9.45 -11.17
C LEU A 78 -39.46 10.05 -10.50
N ASN A 79 -39.29 10.80 -9.41
CA ASN A 79 -40.39 11.48 -8.72
C ASN A 79 -41.10 12.50 -9.62
N ALA A 80 -40.36 13.24 -10.45
CA ALA A 80 -40.95 14.18 -11.40
C ALA A 80 -41.81 13.46 -12.46
N ILE A 81 -41.34 12.32 -12.97
CA ILE A 81 -42.09 11.49 -13.94
C ILE A 81 -43.37 10.95 -13.29
N TYR A 82 -43.29 10.41 -12.06
CA TYR A 82 -44.47 9.94 -11.35
C TYR A 82 -45.51 11.04 -11.12
N HIS A 83 -45.06 12.24 -10.72
CA HIS A 83 -45.98 13.36 -10.51
C HIS A 83 -46.62 13.85 -11.81
N GLN A 84 -45.90 13.80 -12.93
CA GLN A 84 -46.44 14.16 -14.25
C GLN A 84 -47.40 13.10 -14.79
N ALA A 85 -47.18 11.81 -14.50
CA ALA A 85 -48.06 10.72 -14.87
C ALA A 85 -49.35 10.66 -14.03
N ASN A 86 -49.31 11.06 -12.76
CA ASN A 86 -50.49 11.11 -11.87
C ASN A 86 -51.35 12.39 -12.05
N LEU A 87 -50.92 13.33 -12.89
CA LEU A 87 -51.66 14.55 -13.25
C LEU A 87 -52.35 14.45 -14.62
N LEU A 88 -52.22 13.31 -15.32
CA LEU A 88 -52.89 12.96 -16.59
C LEU A 88 -53.93 11.87 -16.33
#